data_AF-X1DWD5-F1
#
_entry.id   AF-X1DWD5-F1
#
_cell.length_a   1.000
_cell.length_b   1.000
_cell.length_c   1.000
_cell.angle_alpha   90.00
_cell.angle_beta   90.00
_cell.angle_gamma   90.00
#
_symmetry.space_group_name_H-M   'P 1'
#
loop_
_entity.id
_entity.type
_entity.pdbx_description
1 polymer ?
#
loop_
_entity_poly.entity_id
_entity_poly.type
_entity_poly.pdbx_seq_one_letter_code
_entity_poly.pdbx_strand_id
1 'polypeptide(L)'
;MEYLKYFNVTGVINTTTFDSGLSSSAEAKKRLKSIIINVTKHTGQKIQGWLEREKVCELPDYCIDTQELTAADKHPKTMNKLNEIPVGVDMPIGSTFKIAVECGATKIDLFGAYRYEIIA
;
A
#
# COMPACT_ATOMS: atom_id res chain seq x y z
N MET A 1 20.46 3.25 5.42
CA MET A 1 19.50 3.89 6.36
C MET A 1 18.11 3.59 5.85
N GLU A 2 17.19 3.22 6.75
CA GLU A 2 15.81 2.93 6.40
C GLU A 2 14.96 4.20 6.45
N TYR A 3 14.06 4.33 5.47
CA TYR A 3 13.15 5.46 5.32
C TYR A 3 11.72 4.95 5.21
N LEU A 4 10.79 5.80 5.63
CA LEU A 4 9.35 5.55 5.56
C LEU A 4 8.70 6.67 4.74
N LYS A 5 7.91 6.30 3.72
CA LYS A 5 7.07 7.24 2.98
C LYS A 5 5.61 6.89 3.21
N TYR A 6 4.87 7.77 3.87
CA TYR A 6 3.43 7.64 4.06
C TYR A 6 2.67 7.62 2.72
N PHE A 7 1.60 6.84 2.66
CA PHE A 7 0.61 6.89 1.60
C PHE A 7 -0.81 6.73 2.16
N ASN A 8 -1.77 7.23 1.40
CA ASN A 8 -3.19 6.95 1.57
C ASN A 8 -3.85 6.72 0.21
N VAL A 9 -4.81 5.81 0.17
CA VAL A 9 -5.64 5.56 -1.01
C VAL A 9 -7.10 5.60 -0.59
N THR A 10 -7.85 6.54 -1.14
CA THR A 10 -9.31 6.60 -0.94
C THR A 10 -9.97 5.77 -2.03
N GLY A 11 -10.60 4.65 -1.67
CA GLY A 11 -11.21 3.77 -2.66
C GLY A 11 -12.45 4.39 -3.29
N VAL A 12 -12.67 4.07 -4.56
CA VAL A 12 -13.85 4.48 -5.33
C VAL A 12 -14.59 3.22 -5.80
N ILE A 13 -15.92 3.18 -5.61
CA ILE A 13 -16.76 2.05 -6.02
C ILE A 13 -16.57 1.73 -7.51
N ASN A 14 -16.52 0.44 -7.84
CA ASN A 14 -16.34 -0.09 -9.20
C ASN A 14 -15.08 0.43 -9.92
N THR A 15 -14.03 0.76 -9.18
CA THR A 15 -12.80 1.37 -9.72
C THR A 15 -11.57 0.86 -9.00
N THR A 16 -10.45 0.82 -9.73
CA THR A 16 -9.11 0.67 -9.14
C THR A 16 -8.51 2.04 -8.87
N THR A 17 -8.26 2.37 -7.61
CA THR A 17 -7.66 3.64 -7.21
C THR A 17 -6.22 3.43 -6.78
N PHE A 18 -5.32 4.30 -7.24
CA PHE A 18 -3.88 4.22 -7.00
C PHE A 18 -3.43 5.33 -6.05
N ASP A 19 -2.35 5.08 -5.31
CA ASP A 19 -1.63 6.11 -4.59
C ASP A 19 -0.68 6.92 -5.51
N SER A 20 0.06 7.86 -4.91
CA SER A 20 1.10 8.62 -5.63
C SER A 20 2.35 7.80 -5.98
N GLY A 21 2.61 6.73 -5.24
CA GLY A 21 3.71 5.78 -5.46
C GLY A 21 5.03 6.17 -4.80
N LEU A 22 5.98 5.24 -4.81
CA LEU A 22 7.39 5.43 -4.47
C LEU A 22 8.21 5.43 -5.76
N SER A 23 8.81 6.57 -6.13
CA SER A 23 9.65 6.66 -7.33
C SER A 23 11.15 6.57 -6.99
N SER A 24 11.91 5.89 -7.84
CA SER A 24 13.38 5.73 -7.76
C SER A 24 14.04 6.63 -8.82
N SER A 25 15.05 7.42 -8.44
CA SER A 25 15.77 8.31 -9.36
C SER A 25 17.26 7.95 -9.43
N ALA A 26 18.02 8.59 -10.32
CA ALA A 26 19.45 8.33 -10.45
C ALA A 26 20.23 8.83 -9.22
N GLU A 27 19.78 9.94 -8.62
CA GLU A 27 20.37 10.56 -7.44
C GLU A 27 19.97 9.85 -6.14
N ALA A 28 18.84 9.15 -6.15
CA ALA A 28 18.30 8.43 -5.01
C ALA A 28 17.65 7.13 -5.50
N LYS A 29 18.48 6.16 -5.88
CA LYS A 29 18.02 4.81 -6.23
C LYS A 29 17.48 4.13 -4.98
N LYS A 30 16.29 3.54 -5.09
CA LYS A 30 15.58 2.97 -3.94
C LYS A 30 15.49 1.45 -4.01
N ARG A 31 15.60 0.80 -2.86
CA ARG A 31 15.23 -0.59 -2.63
C ARG A 31 13.98 -0.61 -1.77
N LEU A 32 12.87 -1.11 -2.31
CA LEU A 32 11.63 -1.28 -1.56
C LEU A 32 11.74 -2.57 -0.74
N LYS A 33 11.77 -2.45 0.59
CA LYS A 33 11.82 -3.61 1.48
C LYS A 33 10.43 -4.20 1.67
N SER A 34 9.48 -3.36 2.07
CA SER A 34 8.15 -3.79 2.41
C SER A 34 7.14 -2.65 2.41
N ILE A 35 5.87 -3.03 2.47
CA ILE A 35 4.74 -2.11 2.55
C ILE A 35 4.03 -2.38 3.86
N ILE A 36 3.89 -1.35 4.68
CA ILE A 36 3.10 -1.38 5.90
C ILE A 36 1.71 -0.89 5.53
N ILE A 37 0.67 -1.66 5.82
CA ILE A 37 -0.68 -1.35 5.36
C ILE A 37 -1.75 -1.61 6.42
N ASN A 38 -2.80 -0.79 6.40
CA ASN A 38 -4.04 -1.00 7.12
C ASN A 38 -5.22 -0.70 6.18
N VAL A 39 -6.32 -1.38 6.39
CA VAL A 39 -7.58 -1.16 5.66
C VAL A 39 -8.68 -0.61 6.57
N THR A 40 -9.70 0.02 6.00
CA THR A 40 -10.81 0.58 6.78
C THR A 40 -11.82 -0.44 7.30
N LYS A 41 -12.00 -1.52 6.57
CA LYS A 41 -12.94 -2.61 6.84
C LYS A 41 -12.67 -3.76 5.88
N HIS A 42 -13.14 -4.96 6.21
CA HIS A 42 -13.06 -6.10 5.31
C HIS A 42 -14.37 -6.25 4.54
N THR A 43 -14.30 -6.15 3.22
CA THR A 43 -15.45 -6.30 2.32
C THR A 43 -15.12 -7.13 1.08
N GLY A 44 -13.98 -7.83 1.08
CA GLY A 44 -13.53 -8.66 -0.02
C GLY A 44 -12.93 -7.86 -1.18
N GLN A 45 -12.43 -6.63 -0.93
CA GLN A 45 -11.77 -5.85 -1.97
C GLN A 45 -10.34 -6.35 -2.21
N LYS A 46 -9.79 -6.02 -3.38
CA LYS A 46 -8.43 -6.43 -3.74
C LYS A 46 -7.46 -5.28 -3.48
N ILE A 47 -6.41 -5.57 -2.75
CA ILE A 47 -5.24 -4.72 -2.59
C ILE A 47 -4.20 -5.19 -3.60
N GLN A 48 -3.62 -4.26 -4.35
CA GLN A 48 -2.69 -4.57 -5.43
C GLN A 48 -1.42 -3.75 -5.32
N GLY A 49 -0.28 -4.39 -5.55
CA GLY A 49 1.01 -3.72 -5.74
C GLY A 49 1.40 -3.75 -7.21
N TRP A 50 1.83 -2.59 -7.71
CA TRP A 50 2.17 -2.38 -9.11
C TRP A 50 3.58 -1.82 -9.22
N LEU A 51 4.41 -2.42 -10.07
CA LEU A 51 5.65 -1.83 -10.53
C LEU A 51 5.42 -1.33 -11.95
N GLU A 52 5.38 0.00 -12.13
CA GLU A 52 4.97 0.62 -13.39
C GLU A 52 3.56 0.17 -13.86
N ARG A 53 3.50 -0.70 -14.87
CA ARG A 53 2.27 -1.25 -15.46
C ARG A 53 2.08 -2.73 -15.14
N GLU A 54 3.00 -3.33 -14.40
CA GLU A 54 2.95 -4.74 -14.04
C GLU A 54 2.41 -4.89 -12.62
N LYS A 55 1.36 -5.69 -12.47
CA LYS A 55 0.82 -6.06 -11.16
C LYS A 55 1.71 -7.16 -10.58
N VAL A 56 2.46 -6.82 -9.54
CA VAL A 56 3.44 -7.72 -8.91
C VAL A 56 2.89 -8.45 -7.69
N CYS A 57 1.83 -7.92 -7.07
CA CYS A 57 1.11 -8.63 -6.02
C CYS A 57 -0.37 -8.27 -6.01
N GLU A 58 -1.18 -9.21 -5.55
CA GLU A 58 -2.59 -9.04 -5.29
C GLU A 58 -2.96 -9.85 -4.04
N LEU A 59 -3.67 -9.22 -3.12
CA LEU A 59 -4.17 -9.87 -1.92
C LEU A 59 -5.55 -9.31 -1.57
N PRO A 60 -6.44 -10.13 -1.00
CA PRO A 60 -7.71 -9.65 -0.51
C PRO A 60 -7.56 -8.87 0.80
N ASP A 61 -8.46 -7.91 1.03
CA ASP A 61 -8.45 -7.07 2.23
C ASP A 61 -8.52 -7.86 3.55
N TYR A 62 -9.24 -8.99 3.59
CA TYR A 62 -9.34 -9.87 4.76
C TYR A 62 -8.03 -10.59 5.16
N CYS A 63 -6.95 -10.46 4.38
CA CYS A 63 -5.62 -10.89 4.80
C CYS A 63 -4.90 -9.86 5.69
N ILE A 64 -5.44 -8.65 5.84
CA ILE A 64 -4.84 -7.57 6.63
C ILE A 64 -5.51 -7.52 8.00
N ASP A 65 -4.75 -7.65 9.09
CA ASP A 65 -5.30 -7.54 10.45
C ASP A 65 -5.55 -6.06 10.79
N THR A 66 -6.77 -5.59 10.59
CA THR A 66 -7.16 -4.21 10.95
C THR A 66 -8.27 -4.20 12.01
N GLN A 67 -8.31 -3.15 12.81
CA GLN A 67 -9.50 -2.83 13.57
C GLN A 67 -10.50 -2.15 12.64
N GLU A 68 -11.58 -2.84 12.30
CA GLU A 68 -12.65 -2.25 11.49
C GLU A 68 -13.22 -0.99 12.16
N LEU A 69 -13.51 0.02 11.33
CA LEU A 69 -14.18 1.24 11.75
C LEU A 69 -15.49 0.90 12.49
N THR A 70 -15.49 1.07 13.82
CA THR A 70 -16.68 0.83 14.66
C THR A 70 -17.66 2.01 14.61
N ALA A 71 -17.22 3.20 14.19
CA ALA A 71 -18.00 4.45 14.03
C ALA A 71 -17.30 5.40 13.06
N ALA A 72 -18.03 6.32 12.40
CA ALA A 72 -17.52 7.19 11.31
C ALA A 72 -16.24 8.00 11.62
N ASP A 73 -15.96 8.23 12.91
CA ASP A 73 -14.87 9.12 13.38
C ASP A 73 -13.65 8.33 13.88
N LYS A 74 -13.68 6.99 13.81
CA LYS A 74 -12.61 6.12 14.32
C LYS A 74 -11.79 5.53 13.18
N HIS A 75 -10.74 6.22 12.75
CA HIS A 75 -9.82 5.64 11.78
C HIS A 75 -9.25 4.30 12.27
N PRO A 76 -9.04 3.32 11.36
CA PRO A 76 -8.45 2.04 11.71
C PRO A 76 -7.07 2.30 12.31
N LYS A 77 -6.87 1.81 13.53
CA LYS A 77 -5.56 1.81 14.18
C LYS A 77 -5.17 0.37 14.36
N THR A 78 -4.00 -0.02 13.85
CA THR A 78 -3.37 -1.23 14.38
C THR A 78 -2.86 -0.91 15.78
N MET A 79 -3.44 -1.54 16.79
CA MET A 79 -3.05 -1.29 18.18
C MET A 79 -1.85 -2.13 18.61
N ASN A 80 -1.50 -3.22 17.88
CA ASN A 80 -0.42 -4.14 18.27
C ASN A 80 0.26 -4.93 17.13
N LYS A 81 -0.14 -4.81 15.85
CA LYS A 81 0.42 -5.65 14.76
C LYS A 81 0.67 -4.86 13.47
N LEU A 82 1.93 -4.67 13.09
CA LEU A 82 2.25 -4.19 11.75
C LEU A 82 1.84 -5.26 10.73
N ASN A 83 0.85 -4.98 9.87
CA ASN A 83 0.69 -5.77 8.65
C ASN A 83 1.74 -5.31 7.66
N GLU A 84 2.76 -6.14 7.49
CA GLU A 84 3.87 -5.88 6.61
C GLU A 84 3.86 -6.87 5.45
N ILE A 85 3.78 -6.35 4.24
CA ILE A 85 3.89 -7.13 3.00
C ILE A 85 5.35 -7.02 2.54
N PRO A 86 6.15 -8.09 2.65
CA PRO A 86 7.51 -8.08 2.12
C PRO A 86 7.46 -8.03 0.59
N VAL A 87 8.24 -7.12 0.01
CA VAL A 87 8.39 -7.00 -1.44
C VAL A 87 9.82 -7.33 -1.85
N GLY A 88 10.80 -6.69 -1.19
CA GLY A 88 12.22 -7.00 -1.35
C GLY A 88 12.77 -6.75 -2.75
N VAL A 89 12.37 -5.66 -3.41
CA VAL A 89 12.75 -5.37 -4.81
C VAL A 89 13.66 -4.14 -4.92
N ASP A 90 14.70 -4.28 -5.74
CA ASP A 90 15.53 -3.16 -6.19
C ASP A 90 14.79 -2.42 -7.29
N MET A 91 14.44 -1.16 -7.03
CA MET A 91 13.68 -0.39 -8.00
C MET A 91 14.60 0.12 -9.11
N PRO A 92 14.34 -0.21 -10.39
CA PRO A 92 15.05 0.39 -11.50
C PRO A 92 15.00 1.92 -11.44
N ILE A 93 16.05 2.60 -11.90
CA ILE A 93 16.06 4.06 -11.98
C ILE A 93 14.95 4.51 -12.92
N GLY A 94 14.18 5.52 -12.50
CA GLY A 94 13.02 6.03 -13.23
C GLY A 94 11.73 5.25 -12.99
N SER A 95 11.77 4.14 -12.24
CA SER A 95 10.56 3.37 -11.93
C SER A 95 9.81 3.88 -10.70
N THR A 96 8.52 3.59 -10.65
CA THR A 96 7.58 3.90 -9.58
C THR A 96 6.81 2.65 -9.20
N PHE A 97 6.84 2.35 -7.91
CA PHE A 97 5.99 1.34 -7.30
C PHE A 97 4.74 2.02 -6.75
N LYS A 98 3.56 1.46 -7.01
CA LYS A 98 2.28 1.98 -6.52
C LYS A 98 1.50 0.92 -5.76
N ILE A 99 0.73 1.37 -4.80
CA ILE A 99 -0.29 0.58 -4.13
C ILE A 99 -1.65 1.05 -4.62
N ALA A 100 -2.52 0.08 -4.87
CA ALA A 100 -3.87 0.31 -5.33
C ALA A 100 -4.88 -0.53 -4.56
N VAL A 101 -6.12 -0.06 -4.58
CA VAL A 101 -7.29 -0.82 -4.15
C VAL A 101 -8.28 -0.90 -5.30
N GLU A 102 -8.70 -2.12 -5.63
CA GLU A 102 -9.80 -2.38 -6.55
C GLU A 102 -11.06 -2.64 -5.71
N CYS A 103 -11.99 -1.68 -5.75
CA CYS A 103 -13.25 -1.78 -5.03
C CYS A 103 -14.39 -2.19 -5.98
N GLY A 104 -15.16 -3.19 -5.57
CA GLY A 104 -16.47 -3.52 -6.16
C GLY A 104 -17.57 -2.58 -5.62
N ALA A 105 -18.67 -3.17 -5.15
CA ALA A 105 -19.84 -2.41 -4.67
C ALA A 105 -19.64 -1.64 -3.36
N THR A 106 -18.57 -1.94 -2.62
CA THR A 106 -18.25 -1.26 -1.36
C THR A 106 -16.86 -0.62 -1.44
N LYS A 107 -16.76 0.67 -1.10
CA LYS A 107 -15.46 1.33 -0.98
C LYS A 107 -14.76 0.97 0.33
N ILE A 108 -13.44 0.80 0.26
CA ILE A 108 -12.53 0.78 1.41
C ILE A 108 -11.39 1.75 1.14
N ASP A 109 -10.70 2.18 2.19
CA ASP A 109 -9.53 3.04 2.08
C ASP A 109 -8.30 2.31 2.62
N LEU A 110 -7.13 2.63 2.08
CA LEU A 110 -5.84 2.10 2.50
C LEU A 110 -5.03 3.21 3.16
N PHE A 111 -4.37 2.86 4.26
CA PHE A 111 -3.42 3.74 4.95
C PHE A 111 -2.13 2.97 5.23
N GLY A 112 -0.99 3.59 5.00
CA GLY A 112 0.26 2.88 5.18
C GLY A 112 1.51 3.67 4.92
N ALA A 113 2.62 2.95 4.85
CA ALA A 113 3.90 3.51 4.44
C ALA A 113 4.73 2.49 3.65
N TYR A 114 5.50 3.01 2.69
CA TYR A 114 6.58 2.26 2.05
C TYR A 114 7.80 2.26 2.97
N ARG A 115 8.32 1.08 3.32
CA ARG A 115 9.64 0.94 3.96
C ARG A 115 10.68 0.68 2.90
N TYR A 116 11.63 1.59 2.77
CA TYR A 116 12.64 1.52 1.71
C TYR A 116 14.02 1.97 2.20
N GLU A 117 15.03 1.65 1.41
CA GLU A 117 16.38 2.13 1.57
C GLU A 117 16.80 2.90 0.33
N ILE A 118 17.67 3.90 0.52
CA ILE A 118 18.40 4.50 -0.59
C ILE A 118 19.68 3.67 -0.76
N ILE A 119 19.86 3.11 -1.94
CA ILE A 119 21.04 2.34 -2.34
C ILE A 119 21.85 3.18 -3.33
N ALA A 120 23.17 3.17 -3.17
CA ALA A 120 24.09 3.81 -4.11
C ALA A 120 24.21 3.01 -5.40
#